data_AF-A0A3G8ZSB9-F1
#
_entry.id   AF-A0A3G8ZSB9-F1
#
_cell.length_a   1.000
_cell.length_b   1.000
_cell.length_c   1.000
_cell.angle_alpha   90.00
_cell.angle_beta   90.00
_cell.angle_gamma   90.00
#
_symmetry.space_group_name_H-M   'P 1'
#
loop_
_entity.id
_entity.type
_entity.pdbx_description
1 polymer ?
#
loop_
_entity_poly.entity_id
_entity_poly.type
_entity_poly.pdbx_seq_one_letter_code
_entity_poly.pdbx_strand_id
1 'polypeptide(L)'
;MELTEMYDYIENLIDKAATQANGDTDDSTEFALDLTKIELISKARVALDIIEALAVHRLRTSLPQASYGDIGESQGISKQASRIRHTKLEQVLKVHQIDGKRHAMAKVVAPTKHRRAAKPTRVTRKELQS
;
A
#
# COMPACT_ATOMS: atom_id res chain seq x y z
N MET A 1 -14.61 -0.73 8.29
CA MET A 1 -14.47 0.61 8.86
C MET A 1 -14.57 1.59 7.72
N GLU A 2 -15.62 2.41 7.75
CA GLU A 2 -15.84 3.46 6.76
C GLU A 2 -14.83 4.59 6.91
N LEU A 3 -14.63 5.39 5.86
CA LEU A 3 -13.63 6.46 5.87
C LEU A 3 -13.88 7.47 7.01
N THR A 4 -15.16 7.78 7.28
CA THR A 4 -15.58 8.66 8.37
C THR A 4 -15.19 8.09 9.73
N GLU A 5 -15.44 6.80 9.95
CA GLU A 5 -15.07 6.11 11.19
C GLU A 5 -13.54 6.13 11.43
N MET A 6 -12.74 6.12 10.37
CA MET A 6 -11.28 6.26 10.49
C MET A 6 -10.85 7.66 10.93
N TYR A 7 -11.53 8.71 10.44
CA TYR A 7 -11.26 10.08 10.87
C TYR A 7 -11.68 10.29 12.32
N ASP A 8 -12.88 9.83 12.71
CA ASP A 8 -13.36 9.89 14.10
C ASP A 8 -12.43 9.12 15.05
N TYR A 9 -11.89 7.98 14.59
CA TYR A 9 -10.90 7.22 15.34
C TYR A 9 -9.59 7.98 15.54
N ILE A 10 -9.09 8.68 14.51
CA ILE A 10 -7.90 9.53 14.61
C ILE A 10 -8.15 10.68 15.60
N GLU A 11 -9.29 11.37 15.48
CA GLU A 11 -9.67 12.46 16.38
C GLU A 11 -9.67 12.00 17.84
N ASN A 12 -10.31 10.87 18.13
CA ASN A 12 -10.34 10.27 19.47
C ASN A 12 -8.94 9.93 20.00
N LEU A 13 -8.05 9.40 19.16
CA LEU A 13 -6.68 9.10 19.56
C LEU A 13 -5.86 10.36 19.89
N ILE A 14 -6.04 11.42 19.10
CA ILE A 14 -5.35 12.71 19.32
C ILE A 14 -5.89 13.38 20.58
N ASP A 15 -7.21 13.39 20.77
CA ASP A 15 -7.84 13.96 21.97
C ASP A 15 -7.39 13.24 23.24
N LYS A 16 -7.31 11.91 23.22
CA LYS A 16 -6.73 11.12 24.32
C LYS A 16 -5.26 11.45 24.59
N ALA A 17 -4.46 11.64 23.55
CA ALA A 17 -3.06 12.00 23.71
C ALA A 17 -2.89 13.41 24.32
N ALA A 18 -3.77 14.35 23.92
CA ALA A 18 -3.77 15.71 24.43
C ALA A 18 -4.27 15.80 25.89
N THR A 19 -5.33 15.07 26.23
CA THR A 19 -5.92 15.07 27.58
C THR A 19 -5.04 14.40 28.63
N GLN A 20 -4.29 13.35 28.26
CA GLN A 20 -3.30 12.73 29.14
C GLN A 20 -2.08 13.60 29.44
N ALA A 21 -1.91 14.75 28.76
CA ALA A 21 -0.79 15.67 28.99
C ALA A 21 -0.98 16.62 30.17
N ASN A 22 -2.19 16.74 30.73
CA ASN A 22 -2.54 17.78 31.73
C ASN A 22 -2.70 17.25 33.17
N GLY A 23 -2.26 16.02 33.46
CA GLY A 23 -2.31 15.46 34.81
C GLY A 23 -1.03 15.77 35.60
N ASP A 24 -1.15 16.43 36.76
CA ASP A 24 -0.06 16.54 37.73
C ASP A 24 0.36 15.14 38.19
N THR A 25 1.57 14.70 37.84
CA THR A 25 2.02 13.34 38.18
C THR A 25 3.53 13.27 38.42
N ASP A 26 3.95 12.45 39.40
CA ASP A 26 5.36 12.17 39.75
C ASP A 26 6.18 11.66 38.54
N ASP A 27 7.48 11.93 38.51
CA ASP A 27 8.45 11.59 37.44
C ASP A 27 8.35 10.13 36.92
N SER A 28 8.08 9.15 37.80
CA SER A 28 7.93 7.74 37.41
C SER A 28 6.65 7.45 36.63
N THR A 29 5.62 8.28 36.85
CA THR A 29 4.35 8.24 36.12
C THR A 29 4.43 9.07 34.84
N GLU A 30 5.23 10.14 34.85
CA GLU A 30 5.48 10.99 33.68
C GLU A 30 6.07 10.20 32.49
N PHE A 31 7.08 9.34 32.74
CA PHE A 31 7.65 8.50 31.67
C PHE A 31 6.64 7.52 31.07
N ALA A 32 5.78 6.91 31.89
CA ALA A 32 4.73 6.01 31.42
C ALA A 32 3.64 6.76 30.63
N LEU A 33 3.29 7.98 31.04
CA LEU A 33 2.38 8.86 30.32
C LEU A 33 2.96 9.23 28.95
N ASP A 34 4.24 9.56 28.87
CA ASP A 34 4.87 9.91 27.59
C ASP A 34 4.96 8.74 26.62
N LEU A 35 5.24 7.52 27.10
CA LEU A 35 5.14 6.33 26.26
C LEU A 35 3.72 6.11 25.75
N THR A 36 2.71 6.36 26.58
CA THR A 36 1.30 6.24 26.19
C THR A 36 0.93 7.27 25.12
N LYS A 37 1.37 8.52 25.27
CA LYS A 37 1.20 9.57 24.24
C LYS A 37 1.85 9.15 22.92
N ILE A 38 3.08 8.66 22.97
CA ILE A 38 3.80 8.16 21.79
C ILE A 38 3.01 7.04 21.11
N GLU A 39 2.46 6.10 21.88
CA GLU A 39 1.64 5.01 21.36
C GLU A 39 0.37 5.53 20.67
N LEU A 40 -0.37 6.44 21.30
CA LEU A 40 -1.59 7.02 20.76
C LEU A 40 -1.34 7.79 19.45
N ILE A 41 -0.31 8.64 19.44
CA ILE A 41 0.10 9.41 18.24
C ILE A 41 0.56 8.45 17.14
N SER A 42 1.29 7.39 17.49
CA SER A 42 1.74 6.38 16.53
C SER A 42 0.57 5.65 15.89
N LYS A 43 -0.45 5.26 16.68
CA LYS A 43 -1.69 4.66 16.16
C LYS A 43 -2.45 5.61 15.23
N ALA A 44 -2.56 6.88 15.60
CA ALA A 44 -3.21 7.90 14.78
C ALA A 44 -2.50 8.07 13.43
N ARG A 45 -1.15 8.12 13.46
CA ARG A 45 -0.31 8.19 12.26
C ARG A 45 -0.52 6.99 11.34
N VAL A 46 -0.59 5.78 11.89
CA VAL A 46 -0.84 4.56 11.10
C VAL A 46 -2.19 4.63 10.40
N ALA A 47 -3.25 5.06 11.10
CA ALA A 47 -4.57 5.22 10.50
C ALA A 47 -4.56 6.27 9.38
N LEU A 48 -3.92 7.43 9.61
CA LEU A 48 -3.76 8.46 8.58
C LEU A 48 -2.98 7.94 7.37
N ASP A 49 -1.94 7.13 7.60
CA ASP A 49 -1.14 6.55 6.53
C ASP A 49 -1.99 5.64 5.61
N ILE A 50 -2.93 4.89 6.19
CA ILE A 50 -3.86 4.04 5.44
C ILE A 50 -4.84 4.89 4.63
N ILE A 51 -5.41 5.95 5.21
CA ILE A 51 -6.33 6.88 4.53
C ILE A 51 -5.67 7.49 3.31
N GLU A 52 -4.47 8.04 3.48
CA GLU A 52 -3.71 8.67 2.40
C GLU A 52 -3.34 7.64 1.33
N ALA A 53 -2.99 6.41 1.70
CA ALA A 53 -2.73 5.35 0.72
C ALA A 53 -3.99 4.99 -0.08
N LEU A 54 -5.15 4.91 0.58
CA LEU A 54 -6.45 4.66 -0.06
C LEU A 54 -6.81 5.80 -1.02
N ALA A 55 -6.51 7.05 -0.67
CA ALA A 55 -6.71 8.20 -1.54
C ALA A 55 -5.86 8.07 -2.82
N VAL A 56 -4.56 7.76 -2.70
CA VAL A 56 -3.69 7.53 -3.86
C VAL A 56 -4.20 6.36 -4.71
N HIS A 57 -4.62 5.25 -4.07
CA HIS A 57 -5.15 4.09 -4.77
C HIS A 57 -6.45 4.39 -5.53
N ARG A 58 -7.41 5.07 -4.89
CA ARG A 58 -8.66 5.52 -5.52
C ARG A 58 -8.39 6.45 -6.70
N LEU A 59 -7.44 7.37 -6.57
CA LEU A 59 -7.07 8.27 -7.66
C LEU A 59 -6.41 7.50 -8.82
N ARG A 60 -5.49 6.60 -8.54
CA ARG A 60 -4.79 5.80 -9.56
C ARG A 60 -5.69 4.77 -10.26
N THR A 61 -6.73 4.29 -9.58
CA THR A 61 -7.72 3.37 -10.15
C THR A 61 -8.78 4.10 -10.98
N SER A 62 -9.22 5.28 -10.55
CA SER A 62 -10.23 6.09 -11.27
C SER A 62 -9.64 6.95 -12.40
N LEU A 63 -8.42 7.46 -12.21
CA LEU A 63 -7.70 8.31 -13.16
C LEU A 63 -6.27 7.74 -13.38
N PRO A 64 -6.11 6.70 -14.21
CA PRO A 64 -4.82 6.04 -14.43
C PRO A 64 -3.73 6.95 -15.02
N GLN A 65 -4.10 8.11 -15.58
CA GLN A 65 -3.18 9.10 -16.13
C GLN A 65 -2.58 10.02 -15.05
N ALA A 66 -3.16 10.07 -13.84
CA ALA A 66 -2.61 10.88 -12.74
C ALA A 66 -1.21 10.38 -12.37
N SER A 67 -0.20 11.23 -12.48
CA SER A 67 1.18 10.82 -12.23
C SER A 67 1.44 10.74 -10.73
N TYR A 68 2.30 9.81 -10.30
CA TYR A 68 2.76 9.80 -8.89
C TYR A 68 3.53 11.07 -8.51
N GLY A 69 3.98 11.87 -9.48
CA GLY A 69 4.60 13.17 -9.24
C GLY A 69 3.57 14.15 -8.69
N ASP A 70 2.51 14.39 -9.47
CA ASP A 70 1.44 15.34 -9.13
C ASP A 70 0.71 14.93 -7.85
N ILE A 71 0.48 13.63 -7.68
CA ILE A 71 -0.12 13.08 -6.45
C ILE A 71 0.80 13.34 -5.26
N GLY A 72 2.10 13.06 -5.40
CA GLY A 72 3.08 13.30 -4.35
C GLY A 72 3.14 14.79 -3.97
N GLU A 73 3.17 15.68 -4.97
CA GLU A 73 3.19 17.13 -4.77
C GLU A 73 1.96 17.61 -3.97
N SER A 74 0.76 17.13 -4.29
CA SER A 74 -0.45 17.46 -3.54
C SER A 74 -0.44 16.99 -2.07
N GLN A 75 0.38 15.99 -1.77
CA GLN A 75 0.57 15.43 -0.42
C GLN A 75 1.81 16.00 0.29
N GLY A 76 2.57 16.88 -0.37
CA GLY A 76 3.84 17.39 0.17
C GLY A 76 4.95 16.33 0.27
N ILE A 77 4.88 15.25 -0.53
CA ILE A 77 5.85 14.15 -0.52
C ILE A 77 6.49 13.95 -1.89
N SER A 78 7.61 13.22 -1.92
CA SER A 78 8.25 12.88 -3.20
C SER A 78 7.42 11.88 -4.02
N LYS A 79 7.60 11.91 -5.34
CA LYS A 79 7.06 10.91 -6.28
C LYS A 79 7.32 9.48 -5.83
N GLN A 80 8.52 9.21 -5.32
CA GLN A 80 8.91 7.88 -4.88
C GLN A 80 8.17 7.46 -3.61
N ALA A 81 7.97 8.38 -2.66
CA ALA A 81 7.17 8.14 -1.48
C ALA A 81 5.70 7.82 -1.84
N SER A 82 5.09 8.61 -2.74
CA SER A 82 3.74 8.37 -3.25
C SER A 82 3.61 6.98 -3.91
N ARG A 83 4.59 6.61 -4.74
CA ARG A 83 4.64 5.28 -5.37
C ARG A 83 4.75 4.15 -4.34
N ILE A 84 5.65 4.28 -3.37
CA ILE A 84 5.85 3.25 -2.32
C ILE A 84 4.56 3.06 -1.55
N ARG A 85 3.91 4.15 -1.12
CA ARG A 85 2.64 4.14 -0.39
C ARG A 85 1.55 3.39 -1.16
N HIS A 86 1.38 3.70 -2.46
CA HIS A 86 0.42 2.99 -3.30
C HIS A 86 0.73 1.49 -3.42
N THR A 87 2.00 1.13 -3.68
CA THR A 87 2.39 -0.28 -3.86
C THR A 87 2.22 -1.12 -2.59
N LYS A 88 2.50 -0.54 -1.41
CA LYS A 88 2.29 -1.22 -0.13
C LYS A 88 0.81 -1.53 0.09
N LEU A 89 -0.08 -0.57 -0.17
CA LEU A 89 -1.51 -0.80 -0.06
C LEU A 89 -2.00 -1.84 -1.06
N GLU A 90 -1.55 -1.80 -2.32
CA GLU A 90 -1.91 -2.84 -3.29
C GLU A 90 -1.50 -4.24 -2.83
N GLN A 91 -0.33 -4.40 -2.20
CA GLN A 91 0.12 -5.68 -1.66
C GLN A 91 -0.82 -6.18 -0.57
N VAL A 92 -1.20 -5.31 0.37
CA VAL A 92 -2.17 -5.63 1.45
C VAL A 92 -3.51 -6.03 0.85
N LEU A 93 -4.06 -5.24 -0.06
CA LEU A 93 -5.35 -5.53 -0.70
C LEU A 93 -5.34 -6.87 -1.46
N LYS A 94 -4.23 -7.20 -2.13
CA LYS A 94 -4.04 -8.48 -2.83
C LYS A 94 -3.96 -9.68 -1.87
N VAL A 95 -3.20 -9.55 -0.77
CA VAL A 95 -3.05 -10.62 0.23
C VAL A 95 -4.38 -10.93 0.90
N HIS A 96 -5.15 -9.89 1.23
CA HIS A 96 -6.42 -10.05 1.95
C HIS A 96 -7.63 -10.30 1.03
N GLN A 97 -7.44 -10.41 -0.28
CA GLN A 97 -8.50 -10.61 -1.28
C GLN A 97 -9.63 -9.57 -1.21
N ILE A 98 -9.34 -8.39 -0.66
CA ILE A 98 -10.31 -7.31 -0.47
C ILE A 98 -10.58 -6.59 -1.80
N ASP A 99 -9.67 -6.72 -2.77
CA ASP A 99 -9.88 -6.22 -4.13
C ASP A 99 -10.75 -7.20 -4.93
N GLY A 100 -12.06 -7.14 -4.68
CA GLY A 100 -13.09 -7.97 -5.32
C GLY A 100 -13.21 -7.83 -6.84
N LYS A 101 -12.33 -7.06 -7.50
CA LYS A 101 -12.34 -6.88 -8.96
C LYS A 101 -11.37 -7.78 -9.74
N ARG A 102 -10.43 -8.51 -9.12
CA ARG A 102 -9.50 -9.40 -9.87
C ARG A 102 -9.02 -10.64 -9.11
N HIS A 103 -9.91 -11.59 -8.87
CA HIS A 103 -9.52 -12.99 -8.61
C HIS A 103 -10.02 -13.96 -9.68
N ALA A 104 -10.17 -13.50 -10.93
CA ALA A 104 -10.39 -14.37 -12.09
C ALA A 104 -9.09 -14.88 -12.74
N MET A 105 -7.91 -14.64 -12.13
CA MET A 105 -6.66 -15.24 -12.61
C MET A 105 -5.82 -15.77 -11.44
N ALA A 106 -6.32 -16.82 -10.81
CA ALA A 106 -5.43 -17.89 -10.37
C ALA A 106 -4.79 -18.51 -11.62
N LYS A 107 -3.78 -17.85 -12.18
CA LYS A 107 -2.86 -18.50 -13.10
C LYS A 107 -2.20 -19.61 -12.31
N VAL A 108 -2.64 -20.82 -12.59
CA VAL A 108 -1.93 -22.08 -12.34
C VAL A 108 -0.45 -21.80 -12.57
N VAL A 109 0.31 -21.69 -11.47
CA VAL A 109 1.76 -21.68 -11.50
C VAL A 109 2.15 -23.12 -11.81
N ALA A 110 2.11 -23.48 -13.09
CA ALA A 110 2.74 -24.69 -13.56
C ALA A 110 4.26 -24.43 -13.47
N PRO A 111 5.04 -25.28 -12.78
CA PRO A 111 6.48 -25.08 -12.68
C PRO A 111 7.09 -25.18 -14.08
N THR A 112 7.68 -24.09 -14.56
CA THR A 112 8.55 -24.05 -15.73
C THR A 112 9.88 -24.73 -15.39
N LYS A 113 9.89 -26.06 -15.30
CA LYS A 113 11.11 -26.87 -15.42
C LYS A 113 10.88 -27.92 -16.50
N HIS A 114 11.73 -27.85 -17.53
CA HIS A 114 11.80 -28.71 -18.72
C HIS A 114 10.92 -28.35 -19.92
N ARG A 115 11.23 -27.24 -20.58
CA ARG A 115 11.12 -27.19 -22.05
C ARG A 115 12.45 -26.77 -22.63
N ARG A 116 13.32 -27.77 -22.86
CA ARG A 116 14.55 -27.61 -23.65
C ARG A 116 14.17 -26.92 -24.96
N ALA A 117 14.84 -25.83 -25.27
CA ALA A 117 14.74 -25.15 -26.55
C ALA A 117 15.20 -26.12 -27.65
N ALA A 118 14.27 -26.62 -28.46
CA ALA A 118 14.60 -27.25 -29.72
C ALA A 118 15.06 -26.16 -30.69
N LYS A 119 16.34 -26.17 -31.08
CA LYS A 119 16.88 -25.37 -32.17
C LYS A 119 16.10 -25.70 -33.46
N PRO A 120 15.65 -24.72 -34.26
CA PRO A 120 15.09 -25.00 -35.57
C PRO A 120 16.22 -25.40 -36.52
N THR A 121 16.28 -26.67 -36.91
CA THR A 121 17.15 -27.15 -37.99
C THR A 121 16.54 -26.70 -39.33
N ARG A 122 17.16 -25.70 -39.95
CA ARG A 122 16.77 -25.16 -41.26
C ARG A 122 17.08 -26.20 -42.34
N VAL A 123 16.10 -26.97 -42.79
CA VAL A 123 16.23 -27.86 -43.94
C VAL A 123 16.03 -27.04 -45.21
N THR A 124 17.11 -26.80 -45.95
CA THR A 124 17.09 -26.30 -47.32
C THR A 124 16.55 -27.40 -48.25
N ARG A 125 15.34 -27.23 -48.76
CA ARG A 125 14.78 -28.04 -49.86
C ARG A 125 15.08 -27.35 -51.20
N LYS A 126 16.26 -27.60 -51.75
CA LYS A 126 16.51 -27.66 -53.20
C LYS A 126 16.98 -29.11 -53.38
N GLU A 127 16.16 -29.99 -53.93
CA GLU A 127 16.17 -30.30 -55.35
C GLU A 127 14.86 -30.96 -55.76
N LEU A 128 14.19 -30.36 -56.73
CA LEU A 128 13.22 -30.98 -57.63
C LEU A 128 13.12 -30.00 -58.80
N GLN A 129 14.04 -30.14 -59.77
CA GLN A 129 13.93 -29.76 -61.19
C GLN A 129 15.32 -29.75 -61.85
N SER A 130 15.74 -30.90 -62.37
CA SER A 130 16.21 -31.11 -63.76
C SER A 130 16.64 -32.56 -63.93
#